data_AF-A0A7R8WR94-F1
#
_entry.id   AF-A0A7R8WR94-F1
#
_cell.length_a   1.000
_cell.length_b   1.000
_cell.length_c   1.000
_cell.angle_alpha   90.00
_cell.angle_beta   90.00
_cell.angle_gamma   90.00
#
_symmetry.space_group_name_H-M   'P 1'
#
loop_
_entity.id
_entity.type
_entity.pdbx_description
1 polymer ?
#
loop_
_entity_poly.entity_id
_entity_poly.type
_entity_poly.pdbx_seq_one_letter_code
_entity_poly.pdbx_strand_id
1 'polypeptide(L)'
;MTEITKQLADMWKTLDSSSKATFEAKAAQAKSRYDNELSAFIQRIGPANKQKLETAERKLREIKLKSKKEKARREQMEKEGKPKRPKLPFFRFIEASGRKPGVETFKVCGQEWRSLSESAKQPFVEAYEVDKKKYSTDLVNWEAKMLKEGKADLVRISSRPKPAPKPRTRKVVKKAVKKVAKKKAVKKVAKKKAEKKVVAKKVVKKAPAKKAVAKKVPAKK
;
A
#
# COMPACT_ATOMS: atom_id res chain seq x y z
N MET A 1 32.37 14.00 -5.61
CA MET A 1 31.18 14.47 -6.35
C MET A 1 30.78 15.90 -5.98
N THR A 2 30.66 16.25 -4.69
CA THR A 2 30.16 17.57 -4.28
C THR A 2 31.03 18.76 -4.70
N GLU A 3 32.36 18.62 -4.71
CA GLU A 3 33.25 19.76 -5.01
C GLU A 3 33.29 20.13 -6.50
N ILE A 4 33.35 19.14 -7.38
CA ILE A 4 33.28 19.35 -8.83
C ILE A 4 31.95 20.01 -9.23
N THR A 5 30.83 19.60 -8.61
CA THR A 5 29.52 20.22 -8.89
C THR A 5 29.46 21.68 -8.45
N LYS A 6 30.13 22.06 -7.35
CA LYS A 6 30.23 23.47 -6.93
C LYS A 6 31.06 24.28 -7.94
N GLN A 7 32.23 23.77 -8.32
CA GLN A 7 33.10 24.42 -9.31
C GLN A 7 32.37 24.65 -10.64
N LEU A 8 31.65 23.64 -11.15
CA LEU A 8 30.84 23.76 -12.37
C LEU A 8 29.71 24.79 -12.22
N ALA A 9 29.06 24.86 -11.05
CA ALA A 9 28.03 25.85 -10.78
C ALA A 9 28.58 27.27 -10.74
N ASP A 10 29.78 27.47 -10.18
CA ASP A 10 30.43 28.76 -10.13
C ASP A 10 30.93 29.21 -11.52
N MET A 11 31.50 28.29 -12.31
CA MET A 11 31.82 28.53 -13.72
C MET A 11 30.60 28.93 -14.55
N TRP A 12 29.44 28.30 -14.30
CA TRP A 12 28.20 28.67 -14.97
C TRP A 12 27.73 30.08 -14.61
N LYS A 13 27.88 30.49 -13.35
CA LYS A 13 27.52 31.86 -12.93
C LYS A 13 28.39 32.91 -13.64
N THR A 14 29.70 32.66 -13.73
CA THR A 14 30.67 33.58 -14.35
C THR A 14 30.66 33.59 -15.88
N LEU A 15 30.00 32.63 -16.52
CA LEU A 15 29.91 32.55 -17.98
C LEU A 15 29.17 33.76 -18.58
N ASP A 16 29.63 34.25 -19.72
CA ASP A 16 28.98 35.35 -20.45
C ASP A 16 27.64 34.93 -21.07
N SER A 17 26.82 35.92 -21.42
CA SER A 17 25.48 35.68 -21.98
C SER A 17 25.52 35.02 -23.36
N SER A 18 26.57 35.25 -24.16
CA SER A 18 26.70 34.68 -25.51
C SER A 18 26.99 33.18 -25.43
N SER A 19 27.93 32.78 -24.57
CA SER A 19 28.23 31.37 -24.30
C SER A 19 27.02 30.64 -23.72
N LYS A 20 26.31 31.24 -22.76
CA LYS A 20 25.04 30.69 -22.20
C LYS A 20 23.97 30.51 -23.28
N ALA A 21 23.82 31.48 -24.18
CA ALA A 21 22.84 31.40 -25.26
C ALA A 21 23.05 30.18 -26.17
N THR A 22 24.30 29.74 -26.40
CA THR A 22 24.57 28.52 -27.17
C THR A 22 24.05 27.25 -26.49
N PHE A 23 24.16 27.17 -25.16
CA PHE A 23 23.64 26.04 -24.37
C PHE A 23 22.11 26.08 -24.29
N GLU A 24 21.52 27.26 -24.16
CA GLU A 24 20.07 27.44 -24.19
C GLU A 24 19.48 27.08 -25.55
N ALA A 25 20.12 27.49 -26.65
CA ALA A 25 19.73 27.11 -28.00
C ALA A 25 19.78 25.58 -28.20
N LYS A 26 20.85 24.92 -27.75
CA LYS A 26 20.96 23.46 -27.76
C LYS A 26 19.88 22.80 -26.88
N ALA A 27 19.58 23.36 -25.72
CA ALA A 27 18.53 22.86 -24.83
C ALA A 27 17.13 23.00 -25.46
N ALA A 28 16.86 24.11 -26.15
CA ALA A 28 15.62 24.33 -26.87
C ALA A 28 15.45 23.33 -28.03
N GLN A 29 16.52 23.10 -28.80
CA GLN A 29 16.52 22.09 -29.87
C GLN A 29 16.29 20.68 -29.31
N ALA A 30 16.96 20.32 -28.21
CA ALA A 30 16.79 19.03 -27.55
C ALA A 30 15.38 18.84 -26.99
N LYS A 31 14.78 19.90 -26.43
CA LYS A 31 13.40 19.88 -25.95
C LYS A 31 12.41 19.65 -27.09
N SER A 32 12.56 20.39 -28.20
CA SER A 32 11.73 20.19 -29.40
C SER A 32 11.82 18.75 -29.92
N ARG A 33 13.05 18.21 -30.00
CA ARG A 33 13.26 16.80 -30.36
C ARG A 33 12.56 15.84 -29.40
N TYR A 34 12.72 16.04 -28.08
CA TYR A 34 12.07 15.21 -27.07
C TYR A 34 10.54 15.25 -27.17
N ASP A 35 9.96 16.43 -27.34
CA ASP A 35 8.51 16.61 -27.45
C ASP A 35 7.96 15.88 -28.70
N ASN A 36 8.68 15.95 -29.82
CA ASN A 36 8.34 15.21 -31.04
C ASN A 36 8.45 13.69 -30.83
N GLU A 37 9.55 13.19 -30.28
CA GLU A 37 9.75 11.77 -30.00
C GLU A 37 8.73 11.22 -28.98
N LEU A 38 8.42 12.00 -27.94
CA LEU A 38 7.42 11.66 -26.94
C LEU A 38 6.03 11.57 -27.59
N SER A 39 5.67 12.52 -28.45
CA SER A 39 4.38 12.51 -29.15
C SER A 39 4.23 11.27 -30.04
N ALA A 40 5.27 10.94 -30.82
CA ALA A 40 5.30 9.73 -31.65
C ALA A 40 5.24 8.45 -30.81
N PHE A 41 5.94 8.42 -29.68
CA PHE A 41 5.89 7.30 -28.74
C PHE A 41 4.48 7.10 -28.15
N ILE A 42 3.84 8.19 -27.71
CA ILE A 42 2.47 8.14 -27.15
C ILE A 42 1.46 7.68 -28.20
N GLN A 43 1.61 8.13 -29.46
CA GLN A 43 0.80 7.64 -30.58
C GLN A 43 1.02 6.14 -30.82
N ARG A 44 2.28 5.68 -30.82
CA ARG A 44 2.65 4.27 -31.05
C ARG A 44 2.08 3.32 -30.00
N ILE A 45 2.10 3.68 -28.72
CA ILE A 45 1.64 2.79 -27.64
C ILE A 45 0.12 2.74 -27.50
N GLY A 46 -0.60 3.73 -28.04
CA GLY A 46 -2.06 3.83 -27.99
C GLY A 46 -2.63 4.22 -26.60
N PRO A 47 -3.94 4.54 -26.54
CA PRO A 47 -4.56 5.14 -25.36
C PRO A 47 -4.60 4.22 -24.13
N ALA A 48 -4.76 2.90 -24.33
CA ALA A 48 -4.82 1.94 -23.22
C ALA A 48 -3.48 1.80 -22.48
N ASN A 49 -2.36 1.76 -23.21
CA ASN A 49 -1.03 1.68 -22.59
C ASN A 49 -0.60 3.02 -22.00
N LYS A 50 -0.99 4.14 -22.60
CA LYS A 50 -0.82 5.47 -22.01
C LYS A 50 -1.46 5.55 -20.61
N GLN A 51 -2.71 5.12 -20.46
CA GLN A 51 -3.38 5.10 -19.16
C GLN A 51 -2.69 4.18 -18.14
N LYS A 52 -2.18 3.02 -18.58
CA LYS A 52 -1.40 2.13 -17.71
C LYS A 52 -0.11 2.81 -17.23
N LEU A 53 0.60 3.51 -18.11
CA LEU A 53 1.81 4.25 -17.76
C LEU A 53 1.50 5.37 -16.76
N GLU A 54 0.49 6.20 -17.03
CA GLU A 54 0.09 7.30 -16.12
C GLU A 54 -0.33 6.79 -14.74
N THR A 55 -1.07 5.68 -14.68
CA THR A 55 -1.46 5.08 -13.39
C THR A 55 -0.27 4.47 -12.65
N ALA A 56 0.69 3.86 -13.35
CA ALA A 56 1.92 3.35 -12.76
C ALA A 56 2.79 4.50 -12.21
N GLU A 57 2.95 5.58 -12.97
CA GLU A 57 3.65 6.78 -12.51
C GLU A 57 2.98 7.42 -11.30
N ARG A 58 1.64 7.54 -11.30
CA ARG A 58 0.90 8.06 -10.16
C ARG A 58 1.14 7.21 -8.91
N LYS A 59 1.05 5.89 -9.03
CA LYS A 59 1.36 4.96 -7.93
C LYS A 59 2.80 5.12 -7.46
N LEU A 60 3.76 5.24 -8.36
CA LEU A 60 5.16 5.46 -8.01
C LEU A 60 5.37 6.80 -7.28
N ARG A 61 4.73 7.88 -7.74
CA ARG A 61 4.75 9.19 -7.07
C ARG A 61 4.13 9.11 -5.68
N GLU A 62 3.02 8.40 -5.52
CA GLU A 62 2.41 8.16 -4.20
C GLU A 62 3.33 7.35 -3.28
N ILE A 63 3.97 6.29 -3.78
CA ILE A 63 4.93 5.49 -3.01
C ILE A 63 6.13 6.35 -2.59
N LYS A 64 6.70 7.13 -3.52
CA LYS A 64 7.81 8.05 -3.23
C LYS A 64 7.43 9.11 -2.20
N LEU A 65 6.23 9.70 -2.32
CA LEU A 65 5.74 10.69 -1.38
C LEU A 65 5.51 10.08 0.01
N LYS A 66 4.92 8.87 0.07
CA LYS A 66 4.75 8.13 1.33
C LYS A 66 6.10 7.81 1.98
N SER A 67 7.06 7.32 1.20
CA SER A 67 8.43 7.05 1.65
C SER A 67 9.13 8.31 2.16
N LYS A 68 9.05 9.44 1.43
CA LYS A 68 9.60 10.72 1.86
C LYS A 68 8.95 11.23 3.15
N LYS A 69 7.63 11.15 3.27
CA LYS A 69 6.90 11.52 4.48
C LYS A 69 7.25 10.63 5.67
N GLU A 70 7.39 9.32 5.45
CA GLU A 70 7.80 8.37 6.49
C GLU A 70 9.22 8.63 6.96
N LYS A 71 10.16 8.89 6.03
CA LYS A 71 11.55 9.24 6.33
C LYS A 71 11.62 10.52 7.15
N ALA A 72 10.94 11.59 6.71
CA ALA A 72 10.89 12.85 7.45
C ALA A 72 10.28 12.67 8.86
N ARG A 73 9.22 11.87 8.97
CA ARG A 73 8.63 11.52 10.28
C ARG A 73 9.60 10.73 11.14
N ARG A 74 10.35 9.78 10.59
CA ARG A 74 11.35 8.98 11.32
C ARG A 74 12.49 9.86 11.83
N GLU A 75 13.01 10.75 10.99
CA GLU A 75 14.05 11.72 11.35
C GLU A 75 13.56 12.69 12.43
N GLN A 76 12.31 13.16 12.35
CA GLN A 76 11.72 13.98 13.39
C GLN A 76 11.65 13.23 14.74
N MET A 77 11.22 11.97 14.71
CA MET A 77 11.16 11.13 15.90
C MET A 77 12.54 10.83 16.49
N GLU A 78 13.56 10.71 15.65
CA GLU A 78 14.95 10.52 16.09
C GLU A 78 15.53 11.79 16.71
N LYS A 79 15.30 12.96 16.09
CA LYS A 79 15.70 14.27 16.63
C LYS A 79 15.05 14.57 17.98
N GLU A 80 13.81 14.15 18.18
CA GLU A 80 13.08 14.33 19.44
C GLU A 80 13.37 13.24 20.47
N GLY A 81 14.27 12.31 20.16
CA GLY A 81 14.73 11.27 21.08
C GLY A 81 13.64 10.26 21.43
N LYS A 82 12.74 9.93 20.51
CA LYS A 82 11.70 8.91 20.76
C LYS A 82 12.37 7.58 21.13
N PRO A 83 12.04 6.99 22.30
CA PRO A 83 12.58 5.69 22.68
C PRO A 83 12.33 4.64 21.59
N LYS A 84 13.39 3.90 21.22
CA LYS A 84 13.29 2.79 20.27
C LYS A 84 12.69 1.57 20.98
N ARG A 85 11.91 0.78 20.25
CA ARG A 85 11.34 -0.45 20.82
C ARG A 85 12.47 -1.42 21.20
N PRO A 86 12.36 -2.12 22.34
CA PRO A 86 13.34 -3.11 22.76
C PRO A 86 13.45 -4.21 21.70
N LYS A 87 14.68 -4.66 21.44
CA LYS A 87 14.95 -5.77 20.51
C LYS A 87 14.34 -7.05 21.09
N LEU A 88 13.64 -7.84 20.27
CA LEU A 88 13.09 -9.12 20.71
C LEU A 88 14.22 -10.11 21.07
N PRO A 89 13.96 -11.11 21.95
CA PRO A 89 14.95 -12.09 22.39
C PRO A 89 15.72 -12.76 21.23
N PHE A 90 15.00 -13.16 20.18
CA PHE A 90 15.59 -13.77 18.98
C PHE A 90 16.61 -12.86 18.26
N PHE A 91 16.34 -11.55 18.17
CA PHE A 91 17.29 -10.63 17.54
C PHE A 91 18.55 -10.42 18.40
N ARG A 92 18.42 -10.51 19.73
CA ARG A 92 19.58 -10.51 20.63
C ARG A 92 20.40 -11.79 20.46
N PHE A 93 19.75 -12.93 20.26
CA PHE A 93 20.42 -14.19 19.95
C PHE A 93 21.21 -14.11 18.62
N ILE A 94 20.64 -13.52 17.57
CA ILE A 94 21.37 -13.29 16.31
C ILE A 94 22.61 -12.41 16.52
N GLU A 95 22.47 -11.34 17.29
CA GLU A 95 23.59 -10.44 17.64
C GLU A 95 24.67 -11.17 18.45
N ALA A 96 24.27 -12.00 19.42
CA ALA A 96 25.17 -12.86 20.20
C ALA A 96 25.88 -13.92 19.34
N SER A 97 25.25 -14.37 18.24
CA SER A 97 25.87 -15.32 17.31
C SER A 97 26.97 -14.68 16.43
N GLY A 98 27.15 -13.35 16.48
CA GLY A 98 28.17 -12.65 15.70
C GLY A 98 27.95 -12.66 14.18
N ARG A 99 26.85 -13.24 13.70
CA ARG A 99 26.53 -13.37 12.28
C ARG A 99 25.92 -12.06 11.76
N LYS A 100 26.36 -11.64 10.57
CA LYS A 100 25.78 -10.45 9.90
C LYS A 100 24.31 -10.73 9.55
N PRO A 101 23.37 -9.82 9.86
CA PRO A 101 21.97 -9.99 9.48
C PRO A 101 21.82 -10.17 7.97
N GLY A 102 21.29 -11.31 7.57
CA GLY A 102 21.10 -11.70 6.17
C GLY A 102 20.10 -12.85 6.05
N VAL A 103 19.51 -13.03 4.87
CA VAL A 103 18.42 -14.01 4.66
C VAL A 103 18.83 -15.42 5.10
N GLU A 104 20.04 -15.85 4.77
CA GLU A 104 20.55 -17.18 5.16
C GLU A 104 20.82 -17.28 6.67
N THR A 105 21.37 -16.23 7.27
CA THR A 105 21.58 -16.20 8.73
C THR A 105 20.26 -16.27 9.50
N PHE A 106 19.20 -15.62 9.01
CA PHE A 106 17.88 -15.70 9.64
C PHE A 106 17.27 -17.10 9.56
N LYS A 107 17.50 -17.84 8.48
CA LYS A 107 17.07 -19.24 8.35
C LYS A 107 17.80 -20.13 9.36
N VAL A 108 19.13 -20.07 9.37
CA VAL A 108 19.97 -20.92 10.24
C VAL A 108 19.74 -20.57 11.71
N CYS A 109 19.86 -19.29 12.09
CA CYS A 109 19.58 -18.85 13.46
C CYS A 109 18.14 -19.17 13.88
N GLY A 110 17.20 -19.09 12.94
CA GLY A 110 15.80 -19.42 13.20
C GLY A 110 15.56 -20.89 13.49
N GLN A 111 16.33 -21.80 12.88
CA GLN A 111 16.30 -23.23 13.20
C GLN A 111 16.96 -23.48 14.55
N GLU A 112 18.15 -22.93 14.78
CA GLU A 112 18.86 -23.03 16.07
C GLU A 112 18.02 -22.49 17.24
N TRP A 113 17.36 -21.35 17.06
CA TRP A 113 16.46 -20.78 18.06
C TRP A 113 15.27 -21.68 18.36
N ARG A 114 14.75 -22.45 17.39
CA ARG A 114 13.67 -23.40 17.67
C ARG A 114 14.18 -24.62 18.44
N SER A 115 15.38 -25.09 18.11
CA SER A 115 16.03 -26.24 18.74
C SER A 115 16.60 -25.92 20.13
N LEU A 116 16.85 -24.65 20.46
CA LEU A 116 17.33 -24.24 21.78
C LEU A 116 16.32 -24.55 22.89
N SER A 117 16.81 -25.07 24.01
CA SER A 117 16.02 -25.32 25.21
C SER A 117 15.51 -24.00 25.82
N GLU A 118 14.42 -24.07 26.58
CA GLU A 118 13.85 -22.88 27.22
C GLU A 118 14.86 -22.20 28.16
N SER A 119 15.65 -22.99 28.88
CA SER A 119 16.71 -22.49 29.76
C SER A 119 17.78 -21.69 29.02
N ALA A 120 18.14 -22.08 27.79
CA ALA A 120 19.11 -21.34 26.99
C ALA A 120 18.52 -20.05 26.39
N LYS A 121 17.19 -19.98 26.27
CA LYS A 121 16.45 -18.79 25.83
C LYS A 121 16.21 -17.78 26.95
N GLN A 122 16.08 -18.25 28.19
CA GLN A 122 15.81 -17.43 29.38
C GLN A 122 16.65 -16.15 29.48
N PRO A 123 18.00 -16.17 29.36
CA PRO A 123 18.78 -14.93 29.48
C PRO A 123 18.40 -13.86 28.44
N PHE A 124 18.01 -14.28 27.22
CA PHE A 124 17.56 -13.36 26.18
C PHE A 124 16.14 -12.83 26.44
N VAL A 125 15.29 -13.64 27.05
CA VAL A 125 13.92 -13.26 27.44
C VAL A 125 13.96 -12.29 28.62
N GLU A 126 14.72 -12.58 29.67
CA GLU A 126 14.91 -11.71 30.83
C GLU A 126 15.47 -10.35 30.42
N ALA A 127 16.52 -10.34 29.60
CA ALA A 127 17.07 -9.09 29.06
C ALA A 127 16.03 -8.27 28.29
N TYR A 128 15.15 -8.93 27.53
CA TYR A 128 14.04 -8.27 26.84
C TYR A 128 12.99 -7.70 27.81
N GLU A 129 12.67 -8.41 28.89
CA GLU A 129 11.71 -7.92 29.89
C GLU A 129 12.20 -6.68 30.63
N VAL A 130 13.49 -6.67 30.99
CA VAL A 130 14.14 -5.49 31.59
C VAL A 130 14.05 -4.29 30.64
N ASP A 131 14.42 -4.47 29.38
CA ASP A 131 14.39 -3.40 28.39
C ASP A 131 12.96 -2.97 28.04
N LYS A 132 11.99 -3.89 28.09
CA LYS A 132 10.57 -3.59 27.91
C LYS A 132 10.02 -2.71 29.02
N LYS A 133 10.41 -2.95 30.27
CA LYS A 133 10.03 -2.09 31.41
C LYS A 133 10.62 -0.69 31.25
N LYS A 134 11.92 -0.58 30.97
CA LYS A 134 12.60 0.70 30.69
C LYS A 134 11.95 1.45 29.52
N TYR A 135 11.69 0.77 28.42
CA TYR A 135 10.99 1.35 27.27
C TYR A 135 9.61 1.88 27.64
N SER A 136 8.85 1.17 28.47
CA SER A 136 7.52 1.60 28.89
C SER A 136 7.57 2.89 29.71
N THR A 137 8.51 3.00 30.65
CA THR A 137 8.70 4.20 31.46
C THR A 137 9.17 5.39 30.61
N ASP A 138 10.16 5.17 29.75
CA ASP A 138 10.71 6.20 28.88
C ASP A 138 9.67 6.68 27.87
N LEU A 139 8.82 5.78 27.37
CA LEU A 139 7.74 6.13 26.45
C LEU A 139 6.72 7.04 27.12
N VAL A 140 6.31 6.77 28.37
CA VAL A 140 5.36 7.63 29.10
C VAL A 140 5.97 9.02 29.34
N ASN A 141 7.24 9.07 29.76
CA ASN A 141 7.96 10.33 29.97
C ASN A 141 8.10 11.14 28.68
N TRP A 142 8.44 10.45 27.57
CA TRP A 142 8.54 11.06 26.25
C TRP A 142 7.17 11.56 25.74
N GLU A 143 6.10 10.79 25.93
CA GLU A 143 4.75 11.22 25.57
C GLU A 143 4.33 12.47 26.34
N ALA A 144 4.61 12.54 27.64
CA ALA A 144 4.35 13.73 28.44
C ALA A 144 5.13 14.96 27.94
N LYS A 145 6.41 14.79 27.58
CA LYS A 145 7.23 15.85 26.97
C LYS A 145 6.63 16.34 25.65
N MET A 146 6.22 15.42 24.77
CA MET A 146 5.65 15.77 23.46
C MET A 146 4.27 16.44 23.58
N LEU A 147 3.46 16.06 24.57
CA LEU A 147 2.21 16.74 24.88
C LEU A 147 2.46 18.19 25.34
N LYS A 148 3.47 18.41 26.19
CA LYS A 148 3.86 19.75 26.66
C LYS A 148 4.38 20.63 25.52
N GLU A 149 5.11 20.07 24.57
CA GLU A 149 5.60 20.77 23.37
C GLU A 149 4.53 20.98 22.28
N GLY A 150 3.29 20.52 22.50
CA GLY A 150 2.20 20.66 21.51
C GLY A 150 2.30 19.69 20.33
N LYS A 151 3.23 18.73 20.35
CA LYS A 151 3.48 17.75 19.29
C LYS A 151 2.66 16.47 19.47
N ALA A 152 1.36 16.62 19.69
CA ALA A 152 0.45 15.49 19.91
C ALA A 152 0.43 14.47 18.75
N ASP A 153 0.80 14.90 17.54
CA ASP A 153 0.85 14.03 16.35
C ASP A 153 1.92 12.94 16.38
N LEU A 154 2.89 13.04 17.28
CA LEU A 154 4.01 12.10 17.41
C LEU A 154 3.73 11.05 18.50
N VAL A 155 2.78 11.34 19.38
CA VAL A 155 2.34 10.48 20.48
C VAL A 155 1.35 9.41 20.00
N ARG A 156 1.23 8.28 20.72
CA ARG A 156 0.24 7.23 20.44
C ARG A 156 -1.17 7.81 20.40
N ILE A 157 -2.01 7.30 19.51
CA ILE A 157 -3.41 7.75 19.35
C ILE A 157 -4.17 7.69 20.68
N SER A 158 -3.88 6.69 21.52
CA SER A 158 -4.46 6.51 22.85
C SER A 158 -4.13 7.63 23.83
N SER A 159 -2.94 8.24 23.74
CA SER A 159 -2.48 9.27 24.67
C SER A 159 -2.71 10.68 24.11
N ARG A 160 -3.32 10.81 22.92
CA ARG A 160 -3.72 12.10 22.37
C ARG A 160 -5.03 12.55 23.02
N PRO A 161 -5.20 13.86 23.28
CA PRO A 161 -6.52 14.38 23.65
C PRO A 161 -7.51 14.00 22.54
N LYS A 162 -8.65 13.40 22.93
CA LYS A 162 -9.70 13.05 21.97
C LYS A 162 -10.09 14.33 21.23
N PRO A 163 -10.09 14.34 19.89
CA PRO A 163 -10.59 15.49 19.16
C PRO A 163 -12.05 15.69 19.58
N ALA A 164 -12.43 16.94 19.87
CA ALA A 164 -13.81 17.27 20.17
C ALA A 164 -14.73 16.65 19.11
N PRO A 165 -15.87 16.05 19.50
CA PRO A 165 -16.80 15.48 18.54
C PRO A 165 -17.18 16.58 17.55
N LYS A 166 -16.77 16.41 16.29
CA LYS A 166 -17.13 17.35 15.23
C LYS A 166 -18.65 17.50 15.24
N PRO A 167 -19.22 18.72 15.21
CA PRO A 167 -20.66 18.90 15.14
C PRO A 167 -21.18 18.04 13.99
N ARG A 168 -22.10 17.11 14.32
CA ARG A 168 -22.75 16.26 13.33
C ARG A 168 -23.55 17.18 12.41
N THR A 169 -22.94 17.68 11.33
CA THR A 169 -23.71 18.22 10.21
C THR A 169 -24.60 17.07 9.75
N ARG A 170 -25.91 17.19 10.00
CA ARG A 170 -26.96 16.24 9.63
C ARG A 170 -26.83 15.87 8.13
N LYS A 171 -26.07 14.82 7.79
CA LYS A 171 -26.20 14.10 6.51
C LYS A 171 -27.47 13.24 6.56
N VAL A 172 -28.63 13.86 6.76
CA VAL A 172 -29.93 13.15 6.82
C VAL A 172 -30.49 12.89 5.41
N VAL A 173 -30.09 13.63 4.38
CA VAL A 173 -30.79 13.56 3.07
C VAL A 173 -30.30 12.44 2.14
N LYS A 174 -29.03 12.01 2.18
CA LYS A 174 -28.49 11.06 1.16
C LYS A 174 -28.72 9.57 1.45
N LYS A 175 -29.13 9.18 2.67
CA LYS A 175 -29.34 7.76 3.03
C LYS A 175 -30.75 7.26 2.73
N ALA A 176 -31.75 8.14 2.63
CA ALA A 176 -33.14 7.78 2.33
C ALA A 176 -33.32 7.36 0.86
N VAL A 177 -32.73 8.08 -0.09
CA VAL A 177 -32.87 7.78 -1.54
C VAL A 177 -32.27 6.40 -1.89
N LYS A 178 -31.15 6.01 -1.27
CA LYS A 178 -30.50 4.72 -1.54
C LYS A 178 -31.27 3.52 -0.98
N LYS A 179 -32.08 3.70 0.07
CA LYS A 179 -32.88 2.63 0.70
C LYS A 179 -34.19 2.37 -0.09
N VAL A 180 -34.78 3.41 -0.69
CA VAL A 180 -35.99 3.27 -1.53
C VAL A 180 -35.65 2.62 -2.89
N ALA A 181 -34.51 2.97 -3.49
CA ALA A 181 -34.06 2.35 -4.74
C ALA A 181 -33.77 0.83 -4.62
N LYS A 182 -33.17 0.39 -3.50
CA LYS A 182 -32.95 -1.05 -3.24
C LYS A 182 -34.26 -1.83 -3.04
N LYS A 183 -35.27 -1.25 -2.37
CA LYS A 183 -36.58 -1.93 -2.18
C LYS A 183 -37.35 -2.10 -3.49
N LYS A 184 -37.31 -1.11 -4.42
CA LYS A 184 -37.96 -1.25 -5.74
C LYS A 184 -37.26 -2.28 -6.64
N ALA A 185 -35.93 -2.41 -6.59
CA ALA A 185 -35.19 -3.40 -7.38
C ALA A 185 -35.49 -4.85 -6.96
N VAL A 186 -35.55 -5.14 -5.64
CA VAL A 186 -35.82 -6.50 -5.15
C VAL A 186 -37.26 -6.95 -5.49
N LYS A 187 -38.25 -6.04 -5.44
CA LYS A 187 -39.64 -6.37 -5.80
C LYS A 187 -39.81 -6.69 -7.30
N LYS A 188 -39.02 -6.03 -8.18
CA LYS A 188 -39.06 -6.27 -9.64
C LYS A 188 -38.43 -7.62 -10.03
N VAL A 189 -37.39 -8.06 -9.31
CA VAL A 189 -36.76 -9.38 -9.53
C VAL A 189 -37.63 -10.52 -9.01
N ALA A 190 -38.32 -10.32 -7.87
CA ALA A 190 -39.26 -11.30 -7.34
C ALA A 190 -40.48 -11.53 -8.26
N LYS A 191 -41.04 -10.46 -8.86
CA LYS A 191 -42.17 -10.57 -9.80
C LYS A 191 -41.80 -11.34 -11.09
N LYS A 192 -40.61 -11.08 -11.65
CA LYS A 192 -40.10 -11.82 -12.83
C LYS A 192 -39.84 -13.31 -12.56
N LYS A 193 -39.42 -13.68 -11.34
CA LYS A 193 -39.23 -15.09 -10.96
C LYS A 193 -40.56 -15.83 -10.75
N ALA A 194 -41.60 -15.13 -10.29
CA ALA A 194 -42.94 -15.70 -10.14
C ALA A 194 -43.61 -15.94 -11.51
N GLU A 195 -43.50 -15.01 -12.46
CA GLU A 195 -44.07 -15.19 -13.81
C GLU A 195 -43.42 -16.34 -14.59
N LYS A 196 -42.09 -16.51 -14.50
CA LYS A 196 -41.42 -17.67 -15.14
C LYS A 196 -41.83 -19.03 -14.55
N LYS A 197 -42.20 -19.08 -13.26
CA LYS A 197 -42.60 -20.34 -12.60
C LYS A 197 -44.04 -20.75 -12.95
N VAL A 198 -44.90 -19.80 -13.30
CA VAL A 198 -46.29 -20.07 -13.73
C VAL A 198 -46.34 -20.56 -15.18
N VAL A 199 -45.48 -20.03 -16.07
CA VAL A 199 -45.42 -20.50 -17.47
C VAL A 199 -44.86 -21.94 -17.56
N ALA A 200 -43.87 -22.30 -16.75
CA ALA A 200 -43.29 -23.64 -16.75
C ALA A 200 -44.25 -24.75 -16.24
N LYS A 201 -45.24 -24.40 -15.40
CA LYS A 201 -46.25 -25.37 -14.91
C LYS A 201 -47.42 -25.60 -15.87
N LYS A 202 -47.62 -24.75 -16.89
CA LYS A 202 -48.74 -24.88 -17.85
C LYS A 202 -48.42 -25.81 -19.03
N VAL A 203 -47.15 -26.17 -19.25
CA VAL A 203 -46.70 -27.01 -20.39
C VAL A 203 -46.70 -28.52 -20.09
N VAL A 204 -46.83 -28.95 -18.82
CA VAL A 204 -46.67 -30.37 -18.40
C VAL A 204 -48.00 -31.18 -18.41
N LYS A 205 -49.13 -30.63 -18.86
CA LYS A 205 -50.46 -31.31 -18.80
C LYS A 205 -51.05 -31.81 -20.13
N LYS A 206 -50.24 -32.15 -21.13
CA LYS A 206 -50.73 -32.92 -22.30
C LYS A 206 -49.69 -33.97 -22.74
N ALA A 207 -49.82 -35.18 -22.22
CA ALA A 207 -49.39 -36.38 -22.95
C ALA A 207 -50.45 -36.70 -24.03
N PRO A 208 -50.07 -37.43 -25.10
CA PRO A 208 -50.61 -38.78 -25.16
C PRO A 208 -49.58 -39.85 -25.58
N ALA A 209 -50.00 -41.08 -25.31
CA ALA A 209 -49.27 -42.33 -25.32
C ALA A 209 -49.01 -42.94 -26.71
N LYS A 210 -48.19 -44.02 -26.68
CA LYS A 210 -48.07 -45.15 -27.62
C LYS A 210 -47.11 -44.98 -28.83
N LYS A 211 -45.98 -45.71 -28.84
CA LYS A 211 -45.82 -47.06 -29.42
C LYS A 211 -44.32 -47.44 -29.48
N ALA A 212 -44.01 -48.64 -29.00
CA ALA A 212 -42.73 -49.31 -29.20
C ALA A 212 -42.66 -49.91 -30.61
N VAL A 213 -41.56 -49.72 -31.34
CA VAL A 213 -41.14 -50.57 -32.47
C VAL A 213 -39.61 -50.58 -32.55
N ALA A 214 -39.04 -51.79 -32.54
CA ALA A 214 -37.62 -52.11 -32.70
C ALA A 214 -37.16 -52.03 -34.17
N LYS A 215 -35.91 -51.63 -34.41
CA LYS A 215 -35.11 -51.91 -35.62
C LYS A 215 -33.63 -51.63 -35.30
N LYS A 216 -32.82 -52.65 -34.99
CA LYS A 216 -31.99 -53.48 -35.87
C LYS A 216 -30.84 -52.69 -36.53
N VAL A 217 -29.65 -52.83 -35.94
CA VAL A 217 -28.33 -52.42 -36.46
C VAL A 217 -27.85 -53.47 -37.47
N PRO A 218 -27.33 -53.12 -38.66
CA PRO A 218 -26.62 -54.07 -39.50
C PRO A 218 -25.10 -54.02 -39.27
N ALA A 219 -24.50 -55.20 -39.15
CA ALA A 219 -23.06 -55.44 -39.13
C ALA A 219 -22.45 -55.26 -40.53
N LYS A 220 -21.25 -54.68 -40.59
CA LYS A 220 -20.33 -54.80 -41.73
C LYS A 220 -19.39 -55.98 -41.49
N LYS A 221 -19.20 -56.76 -42.56
CA LYS A 221 -18.07 -57.68 -42.76
C LYS A 221 -16.74 -56.93 -42.74
#